data_AF-A0A2S6TZP0-F1
#
_entry.id   AF-A0A2S6TZP0-F1
#
_cell.length_a   1.000
_cell.length_b   1.000
_cell.length_c   1.000
_cell.angle_alpha   90.00
_cell.angle_beta   90.00
_cell.angle_gamma   90.00
#
_symmetry.space_group_name_H-M   'P 1'
#
loop_
_entity.id
_entity.type
_entity.pdbx_description
1 polymer ?
#
loop_
_entity_poly.entity_id
_entity_poly.type
_entity_poly.pdbx_seq_one_letter_code
_entity_poly.pdbx_strand_id
1 'polypeptide(L)'
;MENNNVPEPELRPKPILNKLILFGSVIVITLVSFLAIFIWRLAQGPLSVSFLTPYFEEVLSNSEEGYKAQLNETSLTWDTNNSLLGLKLKGIKIEDSSSNVVANIP
;
A
#
# COMPACT_ATOMS: atom_id res chain seq x y z
N MET A 1 66.87 -29.52 0.40
CA MET A 1 65.79 -29.00 -0.46
C MET A 1 64.60 -28.81 0.47
N GLU A 2 64.44 -27.61 1.03
CA GLU A 2 63.37 -27.27 1.96
C GLU A 2 62.06 -27.11 1.18
N ASN A 3 61.01 -27.85 1.56
CA ASN A 3 59.73 -27.78 0.86
C ASN A 3 58.99 -26.50 1.27
N ASN A 4 59.06 -25.49 0.41
CA ASN A 4 58.30 -24.26 0.58
C ASN A 4 56.82 -24.51 0.26
N ASN A 5 56.15 -25.30 1.10
CA ASN A 5 54.70 -25.43 1.09
C ASN A 5 54.13 -24.19 1.76
N VAL A 6 53.89 -23.16 0.96
CA VAL A 6 53.11 -21.99 1.37
C VAL A 6 51.75 -22.50 1.82
N PRO A 7 51.31 -22.22 3.06
CA PRO A 7 50.00 -22.65 3.53
C PRO A 7 48.92 -22.00 2.66
N GLU A 8 48.05 -22.83 2.06
CA GLU A 8 46.88 -22.35 1.33
C GLU A 8 46.04 -21.44 2.24
N PRO A 9 45.55 -20.30 1.73
CA PRO A 9 44.68 -19.44 2.52
C PRO A 9 43.35 -20.16 2.77
N GLU A 10 43.14 -20.65 3.99
CA GLU A 10 41.83 -21.15 4.42
C GLU A 10 40.80 -20.03 4.30
N LEU A 11 39.93 -20.13 3.29
CA LEU A 11 38.78 -19.26 3.11
C LEU A 11 37.81 -19.48 4.27
N ARG A 12 38.02 -18.77 5.38
CA ARG A 12 37.12 -18.83 6.54
C ARG A 12 35.72 -18.40 6.12
N PRO A 13 34.69 -19.27 6.20
CA PRO A 13 33.33 -18.87 5.90
C PRO A 13 32.95 -17.75 6.89
N LYS A 14 32.71 -16.54 6.39
CA LYS A 14 32.38 -15.38 7.22
C LYS A 14 30.94 -15.56 7.74
N PRO A 15 30.74 -15.89 9.03
CA PRO A 15 29.40 -16.23 9.57
C PRO A 15 28.43 -15.02 9.57
N ILE A 16 28.97 -13.83 9.40
CA ILE A 16 28.25 -12.54 9.37
C ILE A 16 27.42 -12.42 8.08
N LEU A 17 27.91 -12.98 6.96
CA LEU A 17 27.25 -12.88 5.66
C LEU A 17 25.93 -13.67 5.63
N ASN A 18 25.94 -14.87 6.21
CA ASN A 18 24.76 -15.73 6.27
C ASN A 18 23.65 -15.10 7.14
N LYS A 19 24.02 -14.43 8.24
CA LYS A 19 23.04 -13.74 9.10
C LYS A 19 22.38 -12.58 8.36
N LEU A 20 23.14 -11.78 7.62
CA LEU A 20 22.60 -10.65 6.85
C LEU A 20 21.60 -11.12 5.78
N ILE A 21 21.94 -12.20 5.07
CA ILE A 21 21.05 -12.83 4.08
C ILE A 21 19.76 -13.35 4.74
N LEU A 22 19.86 -13.92 5.93
CA LEU A 22 18.73 -14.48 6.66
C LEU A 22 17.80 -13.39 7.22
N PHE A 23 18.34 -12.27 7.69
CA PHE A 23 17.51 -11.11 8.07
C PHE A 23 16.79 -10.49 6.87
N GLY A 24 17.48 -10.36 5.74
CA GLY A 24 16.86 -9.88 4.50
C GLY A 24 15.73 -10.79 4.01
N SER A 25 15.92 -12.11 4.05
CA SER A 25 14.90 -13.06 3.60
C SER A 25 13.64 -13.03 4.47
N VAL A 26 13.77 -12.87 5.79
CA VAL A 26 12.60 -12.76 6.69
C VAL A 26 11.75 -11.54 6.33
N ILE A 27 12.37 -10.39 6.02
CA ILE A 27 11.64 -9.18 5.62
C ILE A 27 10.88 -9.42 4.32
N VAL A 28 11.53 -10.02 3.32
CA VAL A 28 10.90 -10.32 2.03
C VAL A 28 9.74 -11.31 2.19
N ILE A 29 9.94 -12.40 2.93
CA ILE A 29 8.90 -13.41 3.18
C ILE A 29 7.71 -12.78 3.90
N THR A 30 7.98 -11.95 4.91
CA THR A 30 6.94 -11.23 5.64
C THR A 30 6.15 -10.34 4.68
N LEU A 31 6.85 -9.49 3.91
CA LEU A 31 6.21 -8.59 2.95
C LEU A 31 5.36 -9.35 1.93
N VAL A 32 5.91 -10.39 1.29
CA VAL A 32 5.17 -11.22 0.32
C VAL A 32 3.95 -11.87 0.94
N SER A 33 4.05 -12.37 2.17
CA SER A 33 2.92 -12.99 2.88
C SER A 33 1.83 -11.96 3.18
N PHE A 34 2.21 -10.76 3.63
CA PHE A 34 1.28 -9.64 3.82
C PHE A 34 0.57 -9.26 2.53
N LEU A 35 1.30 -9.13 1.41
CA LEU A 35 0.69 -8.84 0.11
C LEU A 35 -0.26 -9.94 -0.34
N ALA A 36 0.11 -11.22 -0.18
CA ALA A 36 -0.75 -12.33 -0.56
C ALA A 36 -2.07 -12.33 0.24
N ILE A 37 -2.00 -12.09 1.55
CA ILE A 37 -3.19 -11.96 2.41
C ILE A 37 -4.02 -10.74 2.00
N PHE A 38 -3.37 -9.62 1.67
CA PHE A 38 -4.04 -8.40 1.25
C PHE A 38 -4.82 -8.60 -0.06
N ILE A 39 -4.19 -9.24 -1.05
CA ILE A 39 -4.80 -9.60 -2.33
C ILE A 39 -5.96 -10.57 -2.11
N TRP A 40 -5.77 -11.59 -1.27
CA TRP A 40 -6.82 -12.55 -0.95
C TRP A 40 -8.01 -11.90 -0.24
N ARG A 41 -7.75 -10.96 0.68
CA ARG A 41 -8.78 -10.17 1.37
C ARG A 41 -9.60 -9.32 0.40
N LEU A 42 -8.95 -8.69 -0.59
CA LEU A 42 -9.60 -7.89 -1.63
C LEU A 42 -10.49 -8.73 -2.55
N ALA A 43 -10.12 -9.98 -2.81
CA ALA A 43 -10.95 -10.91 -3.57
C ALA A 43 -12.23 -11.32 -2.81
N GLN A 44 -12.21 -11.27 -1.47
CA GLN A 44 -13.37 -11.63 -0.63
C GLN A 44 -14.38 -10.48 -0.45
N GLY A 45 -14.00 -9.24 -0.73
CA GLY A 45 -14.90 -8.10 -0.66
C GLY A 45 -14.18 -6.75 -0.67
N PRO A 46 -14.95 -5.64 -0.77
CA PRO A 46 -14.40 -4.29 -0.76
C PRO A 46 -13.64 -4.03 0.54
N LEU A 47 -12.40 -3.56 0.43
CA LEU A 47 -11.65 -3.08 1.58
C LEU A 47 -11.86 -1.58 1.71
N SER A 48 -12.52 -1.13 2.78
CA SER A 48 -12.69 0.30 3.05
C SER A 48 -11.33 0.95 3.32
N VAL A 49 -10.96 1.89 2.46
CA VAL A 49 -9.72 2.66 2.45
C VAL A 49 -10.01 4.07 2.97
N SER A 50 -10.66 4.19 4.12
CA SER A 50 -11.09 5.48 4.66
C SER A 50 -9.94 6.45 4.94
N PHE A 51 -8.69 5.99 4.91
CA PHE A 51 -7.51 6.86 4.97
C PHE A 51 -7.29 7.69 3.69
N LEU A 52 -7.79 7.24 2.54
CA LEU A 52 -7.70 7.99 1.28
C LEU A 52 -8.79 9.05 1.17
N THR A 53 -9.89 8.89 1.91
CA THR A 53 -11.00 9.85 1.99
C THR A 53 -10.50 11.29 2.19
N PRO A 54 -9.72 11.62 3.26
CA PRO A 54 -9.28 13.00 3.48
C PRO A 54 -8.41 13.56 2.35
N TYR A 55 -7.64 12.71 1.64
CA TYR A 55 -6.84 13.15 0.51
C TYR A 55 -7.71 13.57 -0.68
N PHE A 56 -8.76 12.79 -0.97
CA PHE A 56 -9.71 13.15 -2.02
C PHE A 56 -10.59 14.34 -1.62
N GLU A 57 -10.94 14.47 -0.34
CA GLU A 57 -11.66 15.65 0.17
C GLU A 57 -10.83 16.92 -0.02
N GLU A 58 -9.53 16.88 0.26
CA GLU A 58 -8.63 18.03 0.09
C GLU A 58 -8.49 18.44 -1.39
N VAL A 59 -8.34 17.45 -2.30
CA VAL A 59 -8.19 17.73 -3.74
C VAL A 59 -9.50 18.18 -4.39
N LEU A 60 -10.64 17.65 -3.94
CA LEU A 60 -11.96 18.01 -4.46
C LEU A 60 -12.53 19.28 -3.80
N SER A 61 -12.00 19.68 -2.64
CA SER A 61 -12.35 20.95 -2.01
C SER A 61 -11.65 22.09 -2.73
N ASN A 62 -12.41 22.92 -3.43
CA ASN A 62 -11.88 24.11 -4.08
C ASN A 62 -11.89 25.28 -3.08
N SER A 63 -10.74 25.53 -2.45
CA SER A 63 -10.58 26.60 -1.46
C SER A 63 -10.82 28.00 -2.03
N GLU A 64 -10.62 28.21 -3.34
CA GLU A 64 -10.82 29.50 -4.00
C GLU A 64 -12.30 29.85 -4.21
N GLU A 65 -13.15 28.83 -4.42
CA GLU A 65 -14.59 29.01 -4.65
C GLU A 65 -15.44 28.76 -3.38
N GLY A 66 -14.80 28.38 -2.26
CA GLY A 66 -15.48 28.13 -0.99
C GLY A 66 -16.23 26.80 -0.92
N TYR A 67 -16.05 25.91 -1.89
CA TYR A 67 -16.69 24.59 -1.93
C TYR A 67 -15.87 23.55 -1.17
N LYS A 68 -16.52 22.77 -0.32
CA LYS A 68 -15.96 21.63 0.40
C LYS A 68 -16.57 20.33 -0.12
N ALA A 69 -15.71 19.40 -0.52
CA ALA A 69 -16.12 18.06 -0.86
C ALA A 69 -15.92 17.13 0.34
N GLN A 70 -16.97 16.42 0.73
CA GLN A 70 -16.94 15.36 1.74
C GLN A 70 -17.22 14.02 1.09
N LEU A 71 -16.47 12.99 1.48
CA LEU A 71 -16.61 11.63 1.00
C LEU A 71 -16.99 10.72 2.16
N ASN A 72 -18.08 9.96 2.02
CA ASN A 72 -18.51 9.03 3.07
C ASN A 72 -17.60 7.80 3.16
N GLU A 73 -17.26 7.20 2.02
CA GLU A 73 -16.45 5.97 2.00
C GLU A 73 -15.61 5.87 0.73
N THR A 74 -14.33 5.58 0.91
CA THR A 74 -13.44 5.14 -0.19
C THR A 74 -13.21 3.65 0.00
N SER A 75 -13.45 2.84 -1.03
CA SER A 75 -13.26 1.39 -0.97
C SER A 75 -12.40 0.90 -2.15
N LEU A 76 -11.45 0.01 -1.86
CA LEU A 76 -10.66 -0.68 -2.87
C LEU A 76 -11.40 -1.98 -3.20
N THR A 77 -11.68 -2.17 -4.47
CA THR A 77 -12.42 -3.31 -4.98
C THR A 77 -11.55 -4.06 -5.98
N TRP A 78 -11.56 -5.38 -5.92
CA TRP A 78 -10.97 -6.20 -6.96
C TRP A 78 -12.04 -6.50 -8.01
N ASP A 79 -11.88 -5.97 -9.22
CA ASP A 79 -12.75 -6.35 -10.33
C ASP A 79 -12.38 -7.76 -10.79
N THR A 80 -13.21 -8.74 -10.41
CA THR A 80 -13.00 -10.15 -10.75
C THR A 80 -13.05 -10.39 -12.27
N ASN A 81 -13.70 -9.52 -13.04
CA ASN A 81 -13.80 -9.66 -14.50
C ASN A 81 -12.55 -9.16 -15.21
N ASN A 82 -11.98 -8.04 -14.74
CA ASN A 82 -10.83 -7.40 -15.39
C ASN A 82 -9.50 -7.69 -14.68
N SER A 83 -9.50 -8.36 -13.53
CA SER A 83 -8.31 -8.61 -12.70
C SER A 83 -7.53 -7.34 -12.37
N LEU A 84 -8.25 -6.22 -12.25
CA LEU A 84 -7.71 -4.90 -11.98
C LEU A 84 -8.19 -4.40 -10.63
N LEU A 85 -7.30 -3.68 -9.94
CA LEU A 85 -7.64 -2.93 -8.74
C LEU A 85 -8.46 -1.71 -9.13
N GLY A 86 -9.72 -1.68 -8.73
CA GLY A 86 -10.61 -0.53 -8.89
C GLY A 86 -10.76 0.23 -7.57
N LEU A 87 -10.63 1.55 -7.59
CA LEU A 87 -11.06 2.40 -6.49
C LEU A 87 -12.52 2.81 -6.70
N LYS A 88 -13.34 2.60 -5.69
CA LYS A 88 -14.73 3.03 -5.66
C LYS A 88 -14.95 4.03 -4.54
N LEU A 89 -15.27 5.25 -4.93
CA LEU A 89 -15.68 6.35 -4.04
C LEU A 89 -17.21 6.30 -3.93
N LYS A 90 -17.74 6.43 -2.71
CA LYS A 90 -19.18 6.39 -2.46
C LYS A 90 -19.62 7.55 -1.57
N GLY A 91 -20.78 8.14 -1.88
CA GLY A 91 -21.38 9.20 -1.09
C GLY A 91 -20.54 10.47 -1.13
N ILE A 92 -20.38 11.08 -2.30
CA ILE A 92 -19.72 12.37 -2.47
C ILE A 92 -20.76 13.46 -2.20
N LYS A 93 -20.50 14.31 -1.21
CA LYS A 93 -21.30 15.48 -0.90
C LYS A 93 -20.46 16.74 -1.13
N ILE A 94 -20.99 17.69 -1.86
CA ILE A 94 -20.36 19.00 -2.06
C ILE A 94 -21.18 20.04 -1.32
N GLU A 95 -20.53 20.77 -0.42
CA GLU A 95 -21.10 21.84 0.39
C GLU A 95 -20.45 23.18 0.01
N ASP A 96 -21.25 24.24 -0.07
CA ASP A 96 -20.76 25.61 -0.22
C ASP A 96 -20.31 26.17 1.14
N SER A 97 -19.61 27.30 1.13
CA SER A 97 -19.14 28.12 2.26
C SER A 97 -20.20 28.43 3.32
N SER A 98 -21.48 28.42 2.94
CA SER A 98 -22.64 28.57 3.83
C SER A 98 -23.21 27.25 4.36
N SER A 99 -22.47 26.14 4.21
CA SER A 99 -22.87 24.76 4.57
C SER A 99 -24.11 24.24 3.84
N ASN A 100 -24.41 24.82 2.67
CA ASN A 100 -25.52 24.37 1.82
C ASN A 100 -25.05 23.25 0.90
N VAL A 101 -25.78 22.14 0.86
CA VAL A 101 -25.48 21.01 -0.03
C VAL A 101 -25.84 21.41 -1.46
N VAL A 102 -24.83 21.58 -2.31
CA VAL A 102 -24.98 21.94 -3.73
C VAL A 102 -25.01 20.71 -4.63
N ALA A 103 -24.39 19.60 -4.21
CA ALA A 103 -24.46 18.33 -4.92
C ALA A 103 -24.33 17.13 -3.96
N ASN A 104 -25.05 16.06 -4.27
CA ASN A 104 -24.98 14.79 -3.55
C ASN A 104 -25.01 13.63 -4.55
N ILE A 105 -23.94 12.84 -4.57
CA ILE A 105 -23.79 11.66 -5.44
C ILE A 105 -23.74 10.43 -4.53
N PRO A 106 -24.79 9.57 -4.55
CA PRO A 106 -24.89 8.42 -3.67
C PRO A 106 -23.84 7.33 -3.95
#